data_AF-A0A372E0I4-F1
#
_entry.id   AF-A0A372E0I4-F1
#
_cell.length_a   1.000
_cell.length_b   1.000
_cell.length_c   1.000
_cell.angle_alpha   90.00
_cell.angle_beta   90.00
_cell.angle_gamma   90.00
#
_symmetry.space_group_name_H-M   'P 1'
#
loop_
_entity.id
_entity.type
_entity.pdbx_description
1 polymer ?
#
loop_
_entity_poly.entity_id
_entity_poly.type
_entity_poly.pdbx_seq_one_letter_code
_entity_poly.pdbx_strand_id
1 'polypeptide(L)'
;MATEIIFGTAGYIAVPKVELELRRWAGEPTAYKFGNKPLIDFGGRPLFAELCGYELFLLSGWDARWVQTFGANAKGPKLFTAWEDVLQGQQQDQPLPNEGLYLFASRNCRAQRQ
;
A
#
# COMPACT_ATOMS: atom_id res chain seq x y z
N MET A 1 -17.22 10.61 9.42
CA MET A 1 -15.82 10.59 8.96
C MET A 1 -14.98 11.27 10.03
N ALA A 2 -13.86 10.66 10.41
CA ALA A 2 -12.89 11.32 11.29
C ALA A 2 -12.02 12.26 10.45
N THR A 3 -11.41 13.24 11.09
CA THR A 3 -10.47 14.17 10.45
C THR A 3 -9.21 14.21 11.30
N GLU A 4 -8.06 14.08 10.65
CA GLU A 4 -6.76 14.24 11.28
C GLU A 4 -6.19 15.61 10.91
N ILE A 5 -5.63 16.30 11.91
CA ILE A 5 -5.01 17.61 11.69
C ILE A 5 -3.50 17.41 11.65
N ILE A 6 -2.90 17.73 10.51
CA ILE A 6 -1.45 17.70 10.33
C ILE A 6 -0.93 19.15 10.42
N PHE A 7 0.00 19.39 11.33
CA PHE A 7 0.65 20.68 11.51
C PHE A 7 1.95 20.75 10.70
N GLY A 8 2.17 21.87 10.02
CA GLY A 8 3.39 22.17 9.29
C GLY A 8 3.84 23.61 9.51
N THR A 9 4.97 23.99 8.92
CA THR A 9 5.56 25.33 9.06
C THR A 9 4.65 26.45 8.53
N ALA A 10 3.77 26.16 7.57
CA ALA A 10 2.85 27.13 6.96
C ALA A 10 1.44 27.14 7.60
N GLY A 11 1.18 26.33 8.63
CA GLY A 11 -0.13 26.22 9.26
C GLY A 11 -0.56 24.78 9.51
N TYR A 12 -1.84 24.49 9.35
CA TYR A 12 -2.39 23.14 9.49
C TYR A 12 -3.22 22.75 8.28
N ILE A 13 -3.26 21.44 8.01
CA ILE A 13 -4.15 20.85 7.02
C ILE A 13 -5.04 19.81 7.70
N ALA A 14 -6.33 19.88 7.41
CA ALA A 14 -7.31 18.90 7.82
C ALA A 14 -7.40 17.80 6.75
N VAL A 15 -7.06 16.58 7.12
CA VAL A 15 -7.06 15.42 6.23
C VAL A 15 -8.22 14.49 6.61
N PRO A 16 -9.13 14.15 5.70
CA PRO A 16 -10.15 13.14 5.94
C PRO A 16 -9.50 11.79 6.31
N LYS A 17 -9.97 11.20 7.41
CA LYS A 17 -9.52 9.88 7.89
C LYS A 17 -10.64 8.87 7.73
N VAL A 18 -10.28 7.71 7.18
CA VAL A 18 -11.13 6.53 7.08
C VAL A 18 -10.46 5.36 7.80
N GLU A 19 -11.26 4.56 8.49
CA GLU A 19 -10.87 3.26 9.03
C GLU A 19 -11.66 2.20 8.29
N LEU A 20 -10.98 1.13 7.88
CA LEU A 20 -11.56 0.06 7.07
C LEU A 20 -11.46 -1.25 7.85
N GLU A 21 -12.60 -1.91 8.00
CA GLU A 21 -12.63 -3.32 8.38
C GLU A 21 -12.55 -4.16 7.11
N LEU A 22 -11.44 -4.87 6.95
CA LEU A 22 -11.15 -5.65 5.75
C LEU A 22 -11.24 -7.14 6.07
N ARG A 23 -11.93 -7.89 5.20
CA ARG A 23 -12.05 -9.34 5.35
C ARG A 23 -10.69 -9.99 5.19
N ARG A 24 -10.34 -10.90 6.11
CA ARG A 24 -9.12 -11.69 6.02
C ARG A 24 -9.21 -12.71 4.88
N TRP A 25 -8.12 -12.89 4.14
CA TRP A 25 -7.98 -13.96 3.15
C TRP A 25 -8.03 -15.34 3.82
N ALA A 26 -8.84 -16.24 3.26
CA ALA A 26 -9.03 -17.60 3.76
C ALA A 26 -8.76 -18.69 2.70
N GLY A 27 -8.32 -18.30 1.49
CA GLY A 27 -7.94 -19.24 0.44
C GLY A 27 -6.48 -19.67 0.53
N GLU A 28 -5.93 -20.11 -0.60
CA GLU A 28 -4.58 -20.66 -0.66
C GLU A 28 -3.51 -19.65 -0.22
N PRO A 29 -2.45 -20.09 0.48
CA PRO A 29 -1.33 -19.23 0.83
C PRO A 29 -0.62 -18.70 -0.43
N THR A 30 -0.18 -17.45 -0.39
CA THR A 30 0.65 -16.86 -1.44
C THR A 30 2.08 -17.43 -1.39
N ALA A 31 2.72 -17.53 -2.55
CA ALA A 31 4.12 -17.91 -2.68
C ALA A 31 5.03 -16.95 -1.91
N TYR A 32 4.73 -15.65 -1.95
CA TYR A 32 5.48 -14.65 -1.20
C TYR A 32 4.76 -14.21 0.07
N LYS A 33 5.44 -14.34 1.22
CA LYS A 33 4.95 -13.97 2.54
C LYS A 33 5.77 -12.78 3.04
N PHE A 34 5.33 -11.55 2.74
CA PHE A 34 5.96 -10.29 3.19
C PHE A 34 6.02 -10.26 4.72
N GLY A 35 7.05 -10.86 5.33
CA GLY A 35 7.18 -11.00 6.79
C GLY A 35 6.01 -11.70 7.48
N ASN A 36 5.33 -12.65 6.82
CA ASN A 36 4.12 -13.32 7.33
C ASN A 36 2.96 -12.37 7.70
N LYS A 37 2.90 -11.18 7.07
CA LYS A 37 1.75 -10.27 7.23
C LYS A 37 0.44 -10.95 6.82
N PRO A 38 -0.68 -10.64 7.48
CA PRO A 38 -1.99 -11.13 7.08
C PRO A 38 -2.38 -10.56 5.71
N LEU A 39 -3.11 -11.38 4.95
CA LEU A 39 -3.69 -11.01 3.66
C LEU A 39 -5.18 -10.70 3.82
N ILE A 40 -5.67 -9.86 2.93
CA ILE A 40 -7.05 -9.44 2.79
C ILE A 40 -7.66 -10.14 1.58
N ASP A 41 -8.93 -10.51 1.70
CA ASP A 41 -9.78 -10.90 0.58
C ASP A 41 -10.28 -9.63 -0.11
N PHE A 42 -9.70 -9.31 -1.25
CA PHE A 42 -10.09 -8.17 -2.07
C PHE A 42 -10.74 -8.66 -3.36
N GLY A 43 -12.06 -8.85 -3.36
CA GLY A 43 -12.78 -9.33 -4.53
C GLY A 43 -12.39 -10.76 -4.94
N GLY A 44 -12.11 -11.64 -3.97
CA GLY A 44 -11.75 -13.03 -4.22
C GLY A 44 -10.26 -13.28 -4.49
N ARG A 45 -9.41 -12.26 -4.36
CA ARG A 45 -7.95 -12.40 -4.48
C ARG A 45 -7.20 -11.95 -3.21
N PRO A 46 -6.06 -12.59 -2.89
CA PRO A 46 -5.25 -12.20 -1.74
C PRO A 46 -4.46 -10.90 -2.01
N LEU A 47 -4.59 -9.91 -1.11
CA LEU A 47 -3.80 -8.68 -1.14
C LEU A 47 -3.24 -8.32 0.24
N PHE A 48 -2.10 -7.63 0.27
CA PHE A 48 -1.66 -6.92 1.48
C PHE A 48 -2.49 -5.65 1.70
N ALA A 49 -2.58 -5.21 2.95
CA ALA A 49 -3.42 -4.07 3.32
C ALA A 49 -2.99 -2.75 2.68
N GLU A 50 -1.68 -2.54 2.55
CA GLU A 50 -1.14 -1.37 1.83
C GLU A 50 -1.54 -1.40 0.34
N LEU A 51 -1.65 -2.58 -0.27
CA LEU A 51 -2.09 -2.74 -1.66
C LEU A 51 -3.61 -2.59 -1.84
N CYS A 52 -4.40 -2.96 -0.83
CA CYS A 52 -5.84 -2.69 -0.82
C CYS A 52 -6.10 -1.19 -0.97
N GLY A 53 -5.37 -0.34 -0.24
CA GLY A 53 -5.46 1.11 -0.38
C GLY A 53 -5.13 1.60 -1.79
N TYR A 54 -4.04 1.09 -2.38
CA TYR A 54 -3.66 1.37 -3.77
C TYR A 54 -4.78 1.03 -4.77
N GLU A 55 -5.36 -0.17 -4.67
CA GLU A 55 -6.45 -0.60 -5.55
C GLU A 55 -7.72 0.25 -5.37
N LEU A 56 -8.06 0.62 -4.14
CA LEU A 56 -9.21 1.49 -3.86
C LEU A 56 -9.04 2.89 -4.46
N PHE A 57 -7.82 3.45 -4.45
CA PHE A 57 -7.54 4.72 -5.12
C PHE A 57 -7.72 4.61 -6.64
N LEU A 58 -7.17 3.57 -7.28
CA LEU A 58 -7.34 3.35 -8.72
C LEU A 58 -8.83 3.18 -9.07
N LEU A 59 -9.57 2.35 -8.33
CA LEU A 59 -11.01 2.15 -8.53
C LEU A 59 -11.83 3.42 -8.32
N SER A 60 -11.32 4.36 -7.53
CA SER A 60 -11.93 5.67 -7.31
C SER A 60 -11.54 6.71 -8.37
N GLY A 61 -10.79 6.31 -9.40
CA GLY A 61 -10.35 7.19 -10.50
C GLY A 61 -9.10 8.02 -10.22
N TRP A 62 -8.38 7.72 -9.12
CA TRP A 62 -7.14 8.42 -8.79
C TRP A 62 -5.94 7.73 -9.42
N ASP A 63 -4.92 8.53 -9.75
CA ASP A 63 -3.58 8.01 -10.02
C ASP A 63 -2.92 7.56 -8.71
N ALA A 64 -2.61 6.27 -8.61
CA ALA A 64 -1.88 5.71 -7.47
C ALA A 64 -0.54 5.11 -7.93
N ARG A 65 0.42 5.06 -7.00
CA ARG A 65 1.78 4.57 -7.25
C ARG A 65 2.26 3.78 -6.03
N TRP A 66 2.74 2.55 -6.26
CA TRP A 66 3.33 1.74 -5.20
C TRP A 66 4.85 1.89 -5.20
N VAL A 67 5.37 2.65 -4.23
CA VAL A 67 6.81 2.87 -4.10
C VAL A 67 7.41 1.90 -3.09
N GLN A 68 8.29 1.02 -3.56
CA GLN A 68 9.02 0.07 -2.73
C GLN A 68 10.37 0.64 -2.31
N THR A 69 10.51 0.91 -1.01
CA THR A 69 11.75 1.39 -0.38
C THR A 69 12.40 0.35 0.53
N PHE A 70 11.67 -0.69 0.93
CA PHE A 70 12.17 -1.70 1.86
C PHE A 70 12.99 -2.78 1.15
N GLY A 71 14.24 -2.98 1.57
CA GLY A 71 15.20 -3.91 0.95
C GLY A 71 15.89 -3.35 -0.30
N ALA A 72 15.46 -2.18 -0.80
CA ALA A 72 16.15 -1.46 -1.86
C ALA A 72 17.26 -0.59 -1.25
N ASN A 73 18.38 -0.44 -1.97
CA ASN A 73 19.38 0.56 -1.62
C ASN A 73 18.71 1.94 -1.60
N ALA A 74 19.06 2.81 -0.64
CA ALA A 74 18.45 4.13 -0.44
C ALA A 74 18.47 5.05 -1.69
N LYS A 75 19.24 4.69 -2.72
CA LYS A 75 19.38 5.42 -3.99
C LYS A 75 18.62 4.79 -5.17
N GLY A 76 17.83 3.74 -4.95
CA GLY A 76 17.09 3.05 -6.03
C GLY A 76 15.71 2.57 -5.60
N PRO A 77 14.82 3.46 -5.11
CA PRO A 77 13.43 3.09 -4.88
C PRO A 77 12.80 2.62 -6.20
N LYS A 78 11.99 1.56 -6.12
CA LYS A 78 11.30 0.97 -7.27
C LYS A 78 9.84 1.39 -7.26
N LEU A 79 9.30 1.74 -8.43
CA LEU A 79 7.87 1.92 -8.62
C LEU A 79 7.30 0.60 -9.13
N PHE A 80 6.57 -0.13 -8.30
CA PHE A 80 5.90 -1.34 -8.75
C PHE A 80 4.64 -0.99 -9.56
N THR A 81 4.46 -1.67 -10.68
CA THR A 81 3.37 -1.44 -11.62
C THR A 81 2.26 -2.48 -11.51
N ALA A 82 2.54 -3.61 -10.88
CA ALA A 82 1.57 -4.68 -10.64
C ALA A 82 1.90 -5.41 -9.33
N TRP A 83 0.88 -6.03 -8.75
CA TRP A 83 1.04 -7.05 -7.72
C TRP A 83 0.82 -8.43 -8.35
N GLU A 84 1.86 -9.25 -8.32
CA GLU A 84 1.82 -10.65 -8.71
C GLU A 84 2.20 -11.54 -7.54
N ASP A 85 1.68 -12.77 -7.46
CA ASP A 85 2.11 -13.74 -6.45
C ASP A 85 3.46 -14.37 -6.82
N VAL A 86 4.48 -13.53 -6.86
CA VAL A 86 5.86 -13.87 -7.19
C VAL A 86 6.79 -13.29 -6.12
N LEU A 87 8.05 -13.76 -6.10
CA LEU A 87 9.04 -13.23 -5.15
C LEU A 87 9.26 -11.73 -5.38
N GLN A 88 9.65 -11.01 -4.33
CA GLN A 88 9.84 -9.55 -4.39
C GLN A 88 10.76 -9.09 -5.53
N GLY A 89 11.82 -9.85 -5.84
CA GLY A 89 12.76 -9.53 -6.91
C GLY A 89 12.20 -9.74 -8.33
N GLN A 90 11.02 -10.34 -8.46
CA GLN A 90 10.34 -10.66 -9.72
C GLN A 90 9.12 -9.78 -9.97
N GLN A 91 8.76 -8.90 -9.03
CA GLN A 91 7.67 -7.93 -9.23
C GLN A 91 8.00 -6.99 -10.39
N GLN A 92 6.98 -6.65 -11.18
CA GLN A 92 7.14 -5.69 -12.28
C GLN A 92 7.36 -4.28 -11.72
N ASP A 93 8.42 -3.63 -12.18
CA ASP A 93 8.82 -2.31 -11.71
C ASP A 93 9.27 -1.38 -12.82
N GLN A 94 9.21 -0.08 -12.53
CA GLN A 94 9.74 0.99 -13.37
C GLN A 94 10.55 1.98 -12.51
N PRO A 95 11.47 2.74 -13.13
CA PRO A 95 12.13 3.86 -12.45
C PRO A 95 11.11 4.90 -11.99
N LEU A 96 11.37 5.51 -10.82
CA LEU A 96 10.62 6.68 -10.39
C LEU A 96 10.92 7.87 -11.31
N PRO A 97 9.90 8.52 -11.89
CA PRO A 97 10.12 9.73 -12.66
C PRO A 97 10.59 10.88 -11.76
N ASN A 98 11.38 11.80 -12.33
CA ASN A 98 11.97 12.93 -11.61
C ASN A 98 10.93 13.97 -11.13
N GLU A 99 9.66 13.84 -11.52
CA GLU A 99 8.58 14.79 -11.25
C GLU A 99 7.32 14.06 -10.76
N GLY A 100 6.64 14.62 -9.75
CA GLY A 100 5.37 14.11 -9.22
C GLY A 100 5.26 14.19 -7.69
N LEU A 101 4.05 14.36 -7.19
CA LEU A 101 3.73 14.21 -5.76
C LEU A 101 3.41 12.74 -5.48
N TYR A 102 4.19 12.10 -4.61
CA TYR A 102 4.03 10.68 -4.28
C TYR A 102 3.41 10.52 -2.89
N LEU A 103 2.24 9.89 -2.84
CA LEU A 103 1.63 9.46 -1.58
C LEU A 103 2.29 8.17 -1.12
N PHE A 104 3.04 8.25 -0.02
CA PHE A 104 3.66 7.08 0.62
C PHE A 104 2.70 6.50 1.65
N ALA A 105 2.11 5.34 1.35
CA ALA A 105 1.44 4.53 2.37
C ALA A 105 2.53 3.84 3.23
N SER A 106 2.93 4.48 4.32
CA SER A 106 3.89 3.90 5.27
C SER A 106 3.18 3.11 6.38
N ARG A 107 3.80 1.98 6.73
CA ARG A 107 3.45 0.98 7.76
C ARG A 107 2.61 1.51 8.91
N ASN A 108 1.32 1.18 8.94
CA ASN A 108 0.55 1.02 10.20
C ASN A 108 -0.75 0.25 9.94
N CYS A 109 -0.67 -0.95 9.36
CA CYS A 109 -1.76 -1.91 9.46
C CYS A 109 -1.53 -2.80 10.69
N ARG A 110 -2.15 -2.45 11.81
CA ARG A 110 -2.30 -3.34 12.96
C ARG A 110 -3.59 -4.14 12.77
N ALA A 111 -3.48 -5.38 12.30
CA ALA A 111 -4.56 -6.34 12.44
C ALA A 111 -4.59 -6.80 13.90
N GLN A 112 -5.58 -6.35 14.68
CA GLN A 112 -5.82 -6.90 16.01
C GLN A 112 -6.55 -8.24 15.87
N ARG A 113 -6.08 -9.25 16.62
CA ARG A 113 -6.86 -10.47 16.87
C ARG A 113 -8.10 -10.08 17.68
N GLN A 114 -9.27 -10.54 17.24
CA GLN A 114 -10.33 -10.91 18.18
C GLN A 114 -9.95 -12.25 18.83
#